data_AF-A0A8K1FG26-F1
#
_entry.id   AF-A0A8K1FG26-F1
#
_cell.length_a   1.000
_cell.length_b   1.000
_cell.length_c   1.000
_cell.angle_alpha   90.00
_cell.angle_beta   90.00
_cell.angle_gamma   90.00
#
_symmetry.space_group_name_H-M   'P 1'
#
loop_
_entity.id
_entity.type
_entity.pdbx_description
1 polymer ?
#
loop_
_entity_poly.entity_id
_entity_poly.type
_entity_poly.pdbx_seq_one_letter_code
_entity_poly.pdbx_strand_id
1 'polypeptide(L)'
;MLLLVVLGVCASILDYGIESGVRGLSDLRNLLLSMESMQSTSSIKFLVWSAFTFTVALLGMLCTRFVDPIAAGSGIPEMKNIISCDLRKEADDFLGRRTLVSKAVGLMLAMGSGISLGKEGPFVHTASIIAHQLMKHIGFFQRIYESAILRRHMYNAACAVGIASTFRAPIGGVLFAIEVTSTVFMVTNYWRAFVAAISASIARQLISLIRETEVTAFHPIDIIPGGYALVGGVAFVGSATHTVSVAVIAMEFTGQFIYITPLILAVLLASGIGSALSVSLYESIIISKGLTYLPLLRVNQLEGFTARDVMDAGFSLIPLDTSSLQLQSVLDRTRPPTHFRWSSLWRP
;
A
#
# COMPACT_ATOMS: atom_id res chain seq x y z
N MET A 1 -18.70 11.14 -2.36
CA MET A 1 -17.98 12.15 -1.57
C MET A 1 -17.98 11.82 -0.09
N LEU A 2 -19.14 11.59 0.56
CA LEU A 2 -19.19 11.23 1.99
C LEU A 2 -18.25 10.07 2.37
N LEU A 3 -18.31 8.94 1.65
CA LEU A 3 -17.44 7.78 1.91
C LEU A 3 -15.94 8.13 1.83
N LEU A 4 -15.54 9.04 0.95
CA LEU A 4 -14.14 9.42 0.75
C LEU A 4 -13.61 10.21 1.96
N VAL A 5 -14.44 11.09 2.53
CA VAL A 5 -14.10 11.85 3.73
C VAL A 5 -14.04 10.92 4.95
N VAL A 6 -15.02 10.04 5.10
CA VAL A 6 -15.04 9.04 6.18
C VAL A 6 -13.80 8.14 6.10
N LEU A 7 -13.44 7.68 4.90
CA LEU A 7 -12.23 6.90 4.68
C LEU A 7 -10.97 7.66 5.12
N GLY A 8 -10.81 8.93 4.72
CA GLY A 8 -9.66 9.74 5.11
C GLY A 8 -9.55 9.91 6.63
N VAL A 9 -10.65 10.20 7.31
CA VAL A 9 -10.68 10.33 8.77
C VAL A 9 -10.35 9.00 9.46
N CYS A 10 -11.00 7.90 9.05
CA CYS A 10 -10.74 6.58 9.62
C CYS A 10 -9.29 6.13 9.43
N ALA A 11 -8.70 6.36 8.25
CA ALA A 11 -7.31 6.06 7.99
C ALA A 11 -6.39 6.88 8.91
N SER A 12 -6.58 8.20 9.01
CA SER A 12 -5.73 9.04 9.87
C SER A 12 -5.83 8.70 11.36
N ILE A 13 -6.99 8.28 11.85
CA ILE A 13 -7.15 7.79 13.23
C ILE A 13 -6.37 6.49 13.44
N LEU A 14 -6.43 5.55 12.48
CA LEU A 14 -5.67 4.31 12.56
C LEU A 14 -4.15 4.56 12.53
N ASP A 15 -3.68 5.43 11.64
CA ASP A 15 -2.26 5.81 11.56
C ASP A 15 -1.76 6.37 12.91
N TYR A 16 -2.54 7.28 13.50
CA TYR A 16 -2.24 7.83 14.82
C TYR A 16 -2.18 6.75 15.91
N GLY A 17 -3.10 5.78 15.88
CA GLY A 17 -3.10 4.66 16.83
C GLY A 17 -1.84 3.80 16.71
N ILE A 18 -1.41 3.49 15.48
CA ILE A 18 -0.17 2.75 15.21
C ILE A 18 1.04 3.53 15.73
N GLU A 19 1.17 4.81 15.38
CA GLU A 19 2.29 5.63 15.84
C GLU A 19 2.33 5.82 17.36
N SER A 20 1.17 5.95 18.00
CA SER A 20 1.10 6.08 19.46
C SER A 20 1.59 4.80 20.14
N GLY A 21 1.24 3.63 19.59
CA GLY A 21 1.78 2.35 20.06
C GLY A 21 3.29 2.20 19.82
N VAL A 22 3.80 2.62 18.65
CA VAL A 22 5.25 2.62 18.35
C VAL A 22 6.02 3.52 19.32
N ARG A 23 5.49 4.71 19.62
CA ARG A 23 6.08 5.63 20.62
C ARG A 23 6.07 5.00 22.00
N GLY A 24 4.95 4.42 22.44
CA GLY A 24 4.87 3.72 23.73
C GLY A 24 5.88 2.58 23.87
N LEU A 25 6.10 1.79 22.81
CA LEU A 25 7.14 0.75 22.79
C LEU A 25 8.56 1.34 22.82
N SER A 26 8.78 2.45 22.14
CA SER A 26 10.06 3.16 22.15
C SER A 26 10.38 3.76 23.53
N ASP A 27 9.38 4.32 24.20
CA ASP A 27 9.48 4.86 25.55
C ASP A 27 9.73 3.74 26.57
N LEU A 28 9.05 2.60 26.42
CA LEU A 28 9.30 1.40 27.22
C LEU A 28 10.74 0.89 27.06
N ARG A 29 11.25 0.84 25.82
CA ARG A 29 12.66 0.48 25.56
C ARG A 29 13.61 1.43 26.26
N ASN A 30 13.36 2.74 26.17
CA ASN A 30 14.20 3.76 26.80
C ASN A 30 14.15 3.67 28.33
N LEU A 31 12.99 3.33 28.91
CA LEU A 31 12.83 3.08 30.34
C LEU A 31 13.62 1.84 30.79
N LEU A 32 13.55 0.73 30.04
CA LEU A 32 14.34 -0.47 30.35
C LEU A 32 15.84 -0.19 30.33
N LEU A 33 16.31 0.60 29.36
CA LEU A 33 17.71 1.00 29.24
C LEU A 33 18.15 2.01 30.32
N SER A 34 17.22 2.75 30.93
CA SER A 34 17.52 3.71 32.01
C SER A 34 17.45 3.10 33.41
N MET A 35 16.69 2.01 33.59
CA MET A 35 16.66 1.25 34.85
C MET A 35 17.95 0.48 35.12
N GLU A 36 18.69 0.09 34.07
CA GLU A 36 20.05 -0.41 34.23
C GLU A 36 21.01 0.74 34.56
N SER A 37 21.47 0.77 35.80
CA SER A 37 22.26 1.84 36.42
C SER A 37 23.38 2.42 35.55
N MET A 38 23.71 3.70 35.82
CA MET A 38 24.85 4.43 35.24
C MET A 38 26.23 3.76 35.40
N GLN A 39 26.35 2.68 36.18
CA GLN A 39 27.57 1.87 36.33
C GLN A 39 27.59 0.59 35.48
N SER A 40 26.53 0.28 34.74
CA SER A 40 26.46 -0.90 33.87
C SER A 40 27.36 -0.75 32.63
N THR A 41 28.14 -1.80 32.32
CA THR A 41 29.06 -1.83 31.17
C THR A 41 28.30 -1.68 29.84
N SER A 42 28.89 -1.03 28.84
CA SER A 42 28.26 -0.82 27.51
C SER A 42 27.69 -2.10 26.88
N SER A 43 28.27 -3.25 27.20
CA SER A 43 27.84 -4.56 26.70
C SER A 43 26.45 -4.99 27.23
N ILE A 44 26.11 -4.64 28.47
CA ILE A 44 24.82 -5.03 29.06
C ILE A 44 23.69 -4.21 28.41
N LYS A 45 23.89 -2.90 28.22
CA LYS A 45 22.95 -2.04 27.47
C LYS A 45 22.71 -2.55 26.05
N PHE A 46 23.77 -3.01 25.37
CA PHE A 46 23.66 -3.62 24.05
C PHE A 46 22.86 -4.94 24.08
N LEU A 47 23.08 -5.78 25.10
CA LEU A 47 22.33 -7.03 25.27
C LEU A 47 20.84 -6.77 25.53
N VAL A 48 20.50 -5.82 26.40
CA VAL A 48 19.10 -5.44 26.67
C VAL A 48 18.44 -4.85 25.44
N TRP A 49 19.12 -3.95 24.72
CA TRP A 49 18.60 -3.40 23.48
C TRP A 49 18.33 -4.50 22.42
N SER A 50 19.26 -5.45 22.30
CA SER A 50 19.14 -6.57 21.37
C SER A 50 18.01 -7.53 21.77
N ALA A 51 17.91 -7.87 23.06
CA ALA A 51 16.87 -8.73 23.61
C ALA A 51 15.48 -8.12 23.45
N PHE A 52 15.34 -6.82 23.72
CA PHE A 52 14.09 -6.08 23.48
C PHE A 52 13.71 -6.13 22.00
N THR A 53 14.63 -5.77 21.10
CA THR A 53 14.40 -5.77 19.65
C THR A 53 13.95 -7.15 19.16
N PHE A 54 14.64 -8.21 19.58
CA PHE A 54 14.30 -9.58 19.20
C PHE A 54 12.94 -10.01 19.73
N THR A 55 12.64 -9.73 21.00
CA THR A 55 11.39 -10.16 21.65
C THR A 55 10.17 -9.48 21.02
N VAL A 56 10.23 -8.16 20.82
CA VAL A 56 9.12 -7.40 20.22
C VAL A 56 8.94 -7.77 18.75
N ALA A 57 10.03 -7.97 18.00
CA ALA A 57 9.97 -8.42 16.61
C ALA A 57 9.37 -9.83 16.47
N LEU A 58 9.78 -10.76 17.35
CA LEU A 58 9.22 -12.10 17.40
C LEU A 58 7.72 -12.05 17.71
N LEU A 59 7.30 -11.21 18.65
CA LEU A 59 5.89 -11.04 19.00
C LEU A 59 5.08 -10.49 17.81
N GLY A 60 5.62 -9.54 17.04
CA GLY A 60 5.02 -9.04 15.81
C GLY A 60 4.87 -10.11 14.73
N MET A 61 5.91 -10.95 14.55
CA MET A 61 5.88 -12.08 13.63
C MET A 61 4.83 -13.12 14.05
N LEU A 62 4.80 -13.51 15.33
CA LEU A 62 3.85 -14.49 15.86
C LEU A 62 2.42 -13.98 15.75
N CYS A 63 2.17 -12.70 16.08
CA CYS A 63 0.86 -12.07 15.90
C CYS A 63 0.40 -12.19 14.44
N THR A 64 1.26 -11.83 13.49
CA THR A 64 0.93 -11.92 12.06
C THR A 64 0.67 -13.38 11.65
N ARG A 65 1.49 -14.32 12.13
CA ARG A 65 1.37 -15.75 11.79
C ARG A 65 0.09 -16.39 12.31
N PHE A 66 -0.33 -16.06 13.54
CA PHE A 66 -1.49 -16.66 14.19
C PHE A 66 -2.82 -15.95 13.87
N VAL A 67 -2.82 -14.63 13.72
CA VAL A 67 -4.07 -13.87 13.46
C VAL A 67 -4.46 -13.98 11.99
N ASP A 68 -3.55 -13.60 11.09
CA ASP A 68 -3.78 -13.73 9.65
C ASP A 68 -2.46 -13.64 8.87
N PRO A 69 -1.95 -14.76 8.31
CA PRO A 69 -0.70 -14.78 7.56
C PRO A 69 -0.77 -14.00 6.23
N ILE A 70 -1.98 -13.70 5.73
CA ILE A 70 -2.18 -12.90 4.52
C ILE A 70 -1.71 -11.44 4.73
N ALA A 71 -1.66 -10.98 5.98
CA ALA A 71 -1.20 -9.63 6.32
C ALA A 71 0.31 -9.39 6.10
N ALA A 72 1.10 -10.44 5.79
CA ALA A 72 2.55 -10.32 5.66
C ALA A 72 2.98 -9.45 4.45
N GLY A 73 3.92 -8.52 4.70
CA GLY A 73 4.52 -7.67 3.68
C GLY A 73 3.78 -6.35 3.42
N SER A 74 4.15 -5.67 2.33
CA SER A 74 3.63 -4.34 1.98
C SER A 74 2.13 -4.36 1.65
N GLY A 75 1.68 -5.26 0.77
CA GLY A 75 0.29 -5.27 0.27
C GLY A 75 0.07 -4.41 -0.98
N ILE A 76 1.01 -3.52 -1.34
CA ILE A 76 0.96 -2.77 -2.61
C ILE A 76 0.94 -3.70 -3.84
N PRO A 77 1.82 -4.73 -3.94
CA PRO A 77 1.81 -5.68 -5.07
C PRO A 77 0.45 -6.35 -5.28
N GLU A 78 -0.18 -6.79 -4.20
CA GLU A 78 -1.49 -7.44 -4.21
C GLU A 78 -2.61 -6.45 -4.54
N MET A 79 -2.55 -5.23 -4.00
CA MET A 79 -3.49 -4.17 -4.38
C MET A 79 -3.41 -3.83 -5.87
N LYS A 80 -2.19 -3.74 -6.42
CA LYS A 80 -1.95 -3.53 -7.86
C LYS A 80 -2.58 -4.66 -8.68
N ASN A 81 -2.44 -5.92 -8.24
CA ASN A 81 -3.09 -7.06 -8.86
C ASN A 81 -4.64 -6.98 -8.80
N ILE A 82 -5.20 -6.76 -7.61
CA ILE A 82 -6.66 -6.66 -7.38
C ILE A 82 -7.29 -5.54 -8.22
N ILE A 83 -6.64 -4.38 -8.30
CA ILE A 83 -7.13 -3.22 -9.06
C ILE A 83 -7.05 -3.47 -10.57
N SER A 84 -5.98 -4.10 -11.06
CA SER A 84 -5.79 -4.35 -12.49
C SER A 84 -6.68 -5.45 -13.05
N CYS A 85 -6.92 -6.50 -12.27
CA CYS A 85 -7.61 -7.71 -12.73
C CYS A 85 -9.08 -7.81 -12.23
N ASP A 86 -9.57 -6.81 -11.47
CA ASP A 86 -10.89 -6.77 -10.82
C ASP A 86 -11.29 -8.08 -10.12
N LEU A 87 -10.35 -8.62 -9.34
CA LEU A 87 -10.48 -9.92 -8.67
C LEU A 87 -11.35 -9.79 -7.40
N ARG A 88 -12.68 -9.69 -7.57
CA ARG A 88 -13.62 -9.49 -6.44
C ARG A 88 -13.46 -10.53 -5.33
N LYS A 89 -13.39 -11.81 -5.68
CA LYS A 89 -13.27 -12.90 -4.69
C LYS A 89 -11.97 -12.82 -3.92
N GLU A 90 -10.86 -12.57 -4.61
CA GLU A 90 -9.55 -12.40 -3.95
C GLU A 90 -9.50 -11.14 -3.09
N ALA A 91 -10.18 -10.08 -3.51
CA ALA A 91 -10.32 -8.87 -2.71
C ALA A 91 -11.10 -9.13 -1.41
N ASP A 92 -12.13 -9.99 -1.42
CA ASP A 92 -12.88 -10.34 -0.21
C ASP A 92 -12.03 -11.09 0.82
N ASP A 93 -11.11 -11.94 0.36
CA ASP A 93 -10.20 -12.69 1.22
C ASP A 93 -9.02 -11.81 1.70
N PHE A 94 -8.44 -11.01 0.79
CA PHE A 94 -7.27 -10.17 1.08
C PHE A 94 -7.61 -8.92 1.90
N LEU A 95 -8.80 -8.34 1.69
CA LEU A 95 -9.24 -7.11 2.37
C LEU A 95 -10.12 -7.38 3.60
N GLY A 96 -9.79 -8.44 4.34
CA GLY A 96 -10.53 -8.90 5.50
C GLY A 96 -10.33 -8.04 6.75
N ARG A 97 -11.33 -8.05 7.65
CA ARG A 97 -11.23 -7.37 8.97
C ARG A 97 -10.13 -7.96 9.85
N ARG A 98 -9.92 -9.28 9.77
CA ARG A 98 -8.85 -9.98 10.50
C ARG A 98 -7.48 -9.51 10.02
N THR A 99 -7.33 -9.35 8.70
CA THR A 99 -6.14 -8.81 8.06
C THR A 99 -5.84 -7.39 8.53
N LEU A 100 -6.85 -6.53 8.70
CA LEU A 100 -6.68 -5.17 9.23
C LEU A 100 -6.05 -5.18 10.63
N VAL A 101 -6.60 -5.98 11.54
CA VAL A 101 -6.10 -6.08 12.93
C VAL A 101 -4.70 -6.67 12.96
N SER A 102 -4.48 -7.78 12.25
CA SER A 102 -3.18 -8.44 12.12
C SER A 102 -2.11 -7.46 11.60
N LYS A 103 -2.43 -6.73 10.54
CA LYS A 103 -1.52 -5.78 9.89
C LYS A 103 -1.23 -4.55 10.74
N ALA A 104 -2.24 -3.98 11.40
CA ALA A 104 -2.04 -2.80 12.26
C ALA A 104 -1.18 -3.14 13.49
N VAL A 105 -1.49 -4.25 14.18
CA VAL A 105 -0.73 -4.68 15.38
C VAL A 105 0.66 -5.18 14.98
N GLY A 106 0.77 -5.99 13.94
CA GLY A 106 2.05 -6.48 13.43
C GLY A 106 2.99 -5.34 13.01
N LEU A 107 2.45 -4.32 12.35
CA LEU A 107 3.21 -3.13 11.96
C LEU A 107 3.66 -2.29 13.16
N MET A 108 2.77 -2.07 14.13
CA MET A 108 3.09 -1.38 15.38
C MET A 108 4.26 -2.06 16.12
N LEU A 109 4.22 -3.39 16.24
CA LEU A 109 5.27 -4.17 16.89
C LEU A 109 6.57 -4.19 16.09
N ALA A 110 6.49 -4.36 14.77
CA ALA A 110 7.67 -4.39 13.89
C ALA A 110 8.41 -3.04 13.87
N MET A 111 7.70 -1.92 13.87
CA MET A 111 8.32 -0.60 13.98
C MET A 111 8.76 -0.30 15.41
N GLY A 112 7.97 -0.70 16.42
CA GLY A 112 8.29 -0.51 17.84
C GLY A 112 9.51 -1.30 18.31
N SER A 113 9.86 -2.41 17.64
CA SER A 113 11.10 -3.13 17.91
C SER A 113 12.35 -2.36 17.48
N GLY A 114 12.24 -1.42 16.52
CA GLY A 114 13.36 -0.66 15.97
C GLY A 114 14.07 -1.32 14.79
N ILE A 115 13.45 -2.33 14.16
CA ILE A 115 13.94 -2.89 12.89
C ILE A 115 13.74 -1.86 11.76
N SER A 116 14.61 -1.88 10.76
CA SER A 116 14.53 -1.02 9.56
C SER A 116 13.35 -1.41 8.66
N LEU A 117 12.14 -1.06 9.10
CA LEU A 117 10.86 -1.28 8.40
C LEU A 117 10.00 -0.02 8.45
N GLY A 118 9.37 0.31 7.32
CA GLY A 118 8.47 1.47 7.21
C GLY A 118 6.99 1.07 7.19
N LYS A 119 6.11 1.99 7.65
CA LYS A 119 4.64 1.82 7.59
C LYS A 119 4.03 2.09 6.23
N GLU A 120 4.72 2.82 5.37
CA GLU A 120 4.18 3.42 4.15
C GLU A 120 3.44 2.43 3.25
N GLY A 121 4.11 1.34 2.85
CA GLY A 121 3.51 0.29 2.03
C GLY A 121 2.34 -0.43 2.71
N PRO A 122 2.55 -0.98 3.93
CA PRO A 122 1.47 -1.56 4.73
C PRO A 122 0.27 -0.65 4.93
N PHE A 123 0.48 0.66 5.04
CA PHE A 123 -0.57 1.62 5.31
C PHE A 123 -1.51 1.83 4.11
N VAL A 124 -0.96 1.83 2.88
CA VAL A 124 -1.75 1.77 1.64
C VAL A 124 -2.73 0.61 1.69
N HIS A 125 -2.25 -0.59 2.04
CA HIS A 125 -3.10 -1.76 2.17
C HIS A 125 -4.15 -1.59 3.28
N THR A 126 -3.79 -1.09 4.48
CA THR A 126 -4.78 -0.87 5.54
C THR A 126 -5.87 0.13 5.14
N ALA A 127 -5.54 1.19 4.41
CA ALA A 127 -6.52 2.14 3.90
C ALA A 127 -7.47 1.47 2.89
N SER A 128 -6.96 0.61 2.00
CA SER A 128 -7.78 -0.20 1.10
C SER A 128 -8.69 -1.18 1.84
N ILE A 129 -8.23 -1.78 2.94
CA ILE A 129 -9.07 -2.63 3.79
C ILE A 129 -10.19 -1.80 4.42
N ILE A 130 -9.90 -0.63 5.00
CA ILE A 130 -10.92 0.26 5.57
C ILE A 130 -11.97 0.59 4.50
N ALA A 131 -11.55 1.00 3.31
CA ALA A 131 -12.46 1.32 2.21
C ALA A 131 -13.32 0.11 1.83
N HIS A 132 -12.74 -1.08 1.71
CA HIS A 132 -13.45 -2.32 1.42
C HIS A 132 -14.50 -2.63 2.48
N GLN A 133 -14.14 -2.53 3.76
CA GLN A 133 -15.04 -2.81 4.87
C GLN A 133 -16.18 -1.80 4.98
N LEU A 134 -15.91 -0.51 4.75
CA LEU A 134 -16.93 0.53 4.70
C LEU A 134 -17.92 0.29 3.55
N MET A 135 -17.42 -0.08 2.36
CA MET A 135 -18.27 -0.38 1.21
C MET A 135 -19.13 -1.65 1.39
N LYS A 136 -18.56 -2.71 1.98
CA LYS A 136 -19.21 -4.02 2.11
C LYS A 136 -20.25 -4.10 3.22
N HIS A 137 -20.06 -3.37 4.32
CA HIS A 137 -20.88 -3.54 5.52
C HIS A 137 -21.82 -2.38 5.84
N ILE A 138 -21.59 -1.21 5.25
CA ILE A 138 -22.52 -0.08 5.39
C ILE A 138 -23.49 -0.13 4.22
N GLY A 139 -24.76 -0.46 4.47
CA GLY A 139 -25.77 -0.65 3.42
C GLY A 139 -25.91 0.55 2.47
N PHE A 140 -25.69 1.77 2.98
CA PHE A 140 -25.69 2.99 2.17
C PHE A 140 -24.60 3.02 1.08
N PHE A 141 -23.47 2.32 1.29
CA PHE A 141 -22.34 2.27 0.35
C PHE A 141 -22.27 0.97 -0.47
N GLN A 142 -23.20 0.03 -0.24
CA GLN A 142 -23.18 -1.28 -0.90
C GLN A 142 -23.26 -1.19 -2.42
N ARG A 143 -23.95 -0.17 -2.96
CA ARG A 143 -23.99 0.13 -4.40
C ARG A 143 -22.58 0.32 -5.01
N ILE A 144 -21.65 0.88 -4.25
CA ILE A 144 -20.26 1.10 -4.69
C ILE A 144 -19.51 -0.23 -4.71
N TYR A 145 -19.76 -1.11 -3.72
CA TYR A 145 -19.16 -2.44 -3.63
C TYR A 145 -19.59 -3.36 -4.78
N GLU A 146 -20.85 -3.28 -5.21
CA GLU A 146 -21.42 -4.13 -6.26
C GLU A 146 -20.92 -3.75 -7.65
N SER A 147 -20.70 -2.46 -7.91
CA SER A 147 -20.19 -1.98 -9.20
C SER A 147 -18.67 -2.13 -9.29
N ALA A 148 -18.20 -2.93 -10.26
CA ALA A 148 -16.77 -3.14 -10.56
C ALA A 148 -15.99 -1.80 -10.73
N ILE A 149 -16.54 -0.88 -11.53
CA ILE A 149 -15.91 0.40 -11.84
C ILE A 149 -15.81 1.28 -10.59
N LEU A 150 -16.92 1.42 -9.85
CA LEU A 150 -16.94 2.27 -8.64
C LEU A 150 -16.05 1.71 -7.53
N ARG A 151 -16.04 0.39 -7.36
CA ARG A 151 -15.16 -0.30 -6.42
C ARG A 151 -13.68 -0.06 -6.75
N ARG A 152 -13.29 -0.21 -8.01
CA ARG A 152 -11.91 0.07 -8.48
C ARG A 152 -11.50 1.51 -8.22
N HIS A 153 -12.38 2.46 -8.51
CA HIS A 153 -12.17 3.88 -8.20
C HIS A 153 -11.99 4.13 -6.70
N MET A 154 -12.76 3.43 -5.85
CA MET A 154 -12.63 3.53 -4.41
C MET A 154 -11.31 2.96 -3.90
N TYR A 155 -10.86 1.82 -4.42
CA TYR A 155 -9.54 1.26 -4.06
C TYR A 155 -8.39 2.19 -4.47
N ASN A 156 -8.46 2.79 -5.66
CA ASN A 156 -7.49 3.78 -6.10
C ASN A 156 -7.45 5.00 -5.16
N ALA A 157 -8.62 5.50 -4.75
CA ALA A 157 -8.71 6.59 -3.78
C ALA A 157 -8.17 6.18 -2.40
N ALA A 158 -8.42 4.93 -1.97
CA ALA A 158 -7.91 4.40 -0.72
C ALA A 158 -6.38 4.30 -0.70
N CYS A 159 -5.77 3.88 -1.81
CA CYS A 159 -4.32 3.86 -1.94
C CYS A 159 -3.73 5.27 -1.77
N ALA A 160 -4.35 6.28 -2.39
CA ALA A 160 -3.94 7.68 -2.26
C ALA A 160 -4.10 8.19 -0.82
N VAL A 161 -5.22 7.86 -0.16
CA VAL A 161 -5.48 8.18 1.25
C VAL A 161 -4.41 7.59 2.16
N GLY A 162 -3.99 6.33 1.90
CA GLY A 162 -2.94 5.68 2.67
C GLY A 162 -1.66 6.51 2.68
N ILE A 163 -1.12 6.83 1.50
CA ILE A 163 0.10 7.65 1.35
C ILE A 163 -0.10 9.06 1.91
N ALA A 164 -1.25 9.69 1.66
CA ALA A 164 -1.54 11.04 2.14
C ALA A 164 -1.59 11.10 3.67
N SER A 165 -2.14 10.09 4.34
CA SER A 165 -2.24 10.05 5.80
C SER A 165 -0.88 9.85 6.49
N THR A 166 0.05 9.13 5.85
CA THR A 166 1.36 8.83 6.43
C THR A 166 2.38 9.95 6.17
N PHE A 167 2.45 10.46 4.94
CA PHE A 167 3.38 11.52 4.56
C PHE A 167 2.81 12.93 4.69
N ARG A 168 1.51 13.08 4.98
CA ARG A 168 0.80 14.37 4.98
C ARG A 168 0.89 15.09 3.62
N ALA A 169 1.07 14.31 2.56
CA ALA A 169 1.31 14.75 1.19
C ALA A 169 0.14 14.33 0.28
N PRO A 170 -0.95 15.12 0.20
CA PRO A 170 -2.15 14.72 -0.53
C PRO A 170 -1.96 14.72 -2.06
N ILE A 171 -1.19 15.65 -2.64
CA ILE A 171 -0.94 15.66 -4.09
C ILE A 171 0.01 14.51 -4.43
N GLY A 172 1.11 14.39 -3.67
CA GLY A 172 2.08 13.31 -3.84
C GLY A 172 1.46 11.93 -3.67
N GLY A 173 0.55 11.77 -2.70
CA GLY A 173 -0.16 10.51 -2.46
C GLY A 173 -1.09 10.09 -3.59
N VAL A 174 -1.81 11.04 -4.20
CA VAL A 174 -2.65 10.75 -5.38
C VAL A 174 -1.79 10.39 -6.59
N LEU A 175 -0.71 11.12 -6.85
CA LEU A 175 0.21 10.83 -7.94
C LEU A 175 0.88 9.47 -7.77
N PHE A 176 1.31 9.13 -6.55
CA PHE A 176 1.89 7.82 -6.25
C PHE A 176 0.89 6.68 -6.45
N ALA A 177 -0.37 6.86 -6.03
CA ALA A 177 -1.40 5.87 -6.27
C ALA A 177 -1.64 5.65 -7.77
N ILE A 178 -1.58 6.72 -8.57
CA ILE A 178 -1.70 6.64 -10.03
C ILE A 178 -0.51 5.89 -10.64
N GLU A 179 0.72 6.24 -10.26
CA GLU A 179 1.95 5.66 -10.82
C GLU A 179 2.13 4.18 -10.44
N VAL A 180 1.87 3.82 -9.17
CA VAL A 180 2.21 2.49 -8.65
C VAL A 180 1.06 1.50 -8.72
N THR A 181 -0.15 1.90 -8.37
CA THR A 181 -1.24 0.94 -8.09
C THR A 181 -2.20 0.74 -9.25
N SER A 182 -2.25 1.68 -10.20
CA SER A 182 -3.26 1.69 -11.27
C SER A 182 -2.62 1.62 -12.65
N THR A 183 -3.11 0.71 -13.50
CA THR A 183 -2.76 0.68 -14.94
C THR A 183 -3.57 1.69 -15.75
N VAL A 184 -4.82 1.90 -15.36
CA VAL A 184 -5.75 2.83 -15.98
C VAL A 184 -6.38 3.65 -14.88
N PHE A 185 -6.20 4.97 -14.96
CA PHE A 185 -6.72 5.90 -13.98
C PHE A 185 -7.59 6.96 -14.67
N MET A 186 -8.89 6.96 -14.37
CA MET A 186 -9.82 7.89 -14.98
C MET A 186 -9.69 9.28 -14.36
N VAL A 187 -9.65 10.33 -15.19
CA VAL A 187 -9.45 11.73 -14.74
C VAL A 187 -10.53 12.16 -13.74
N THR A 188 -11.77 11.70 -13.89
CA THR A 188 -12.86 11.98 -12.94
C THR A 188 -12.61 11.39 -11.55
N ASN A 189 -11.77 10.36 -11.44
CA ASN A 189 -11.36 9.78 -10.17
C ASN A 189 -10.22 10.57 -9.50
N TYR A 190 -9.47 11.36 -10.27
CA TYR A 190 -8.35 12.17 -9.75
C TYR A 190 -8.84 13.13 -8.67
N TRP A 191 -9.85 13.93 -8.99
CA TRP A 191 -10.47 14.86 -8.05
C TRP A 191 -11.05 14.14 -6.81
N ARG A 192 -11.65 12.97 -6.99
CA ARG A 192 -12.22 12.18 -5.88
C ARG A 192 -11.14 11.67 -4.92
N ALA A 193 -10.05 11.11 -5.46
CA ALA A 193 -8.90 10.68 -4.68
C ALA A 193 -8.25 11.87 -3.96
N PHE A 194 -8.17 13.03 -4.62
CA PHE A 194 -7.63 14.25 -4.03
C PHE A 194 -8.44 14.76 -2.84
N VAL A 195 -9.77 14.82 -2.95
CA VAL A 195 -10.66 15.18 -1.82
C VAL A 195 -10.48 14.20 -0.64
N ALA A 196 -10.37 12.91 -0.92
CA ALA A 196 -10.14 11.89 0.09
C ALA A 196 -8.78 12.10 0.79
N ALA A 197 -7.72 12.30 0.02
CA ALA A 197 -6.36 12.54 0.50
C ALA A 197 -6.27 13.81 1.36
N ILE A 198 -6.89 14.92 0.93
CA ILE A 198 -6.98 16.14 1.74
C ILE A 198 -7.69 15.88 3.07
N SER A 199 -8.82 15.15 3.05
CA SER A 199 -9.54 14.86 4.29
C SER A 199 -8.69 14.06 5.28
N ALA A 200 -7.84 13.15 4.77
CA ALA A 200 -6.87 12.40 5.57
C ALA A 200 -5.79 13.32 6.14
N SER A 201 -5.16 14.16 5.30
CA SER A 201 -4.12 15.11 5.74
C SER A 201 -4.63 16.11 6.77
N ILE A 202 -5.86 16.65 6.58
CA ILE A 202 -6.51 17.55 7.54
C ILE A 202 -6.81 16.83 8.85
N ALA A 203 -7.40 15.63 8.79
CA ALA A 203 -7.66 14.85 10.01
C ALA A 203 -6.36 14.57 10.77
N ARG A 204 -5.28 14.25 10.04
CA ARG A 204 -3.96 14.03 10.61
C ARG A 204 -3.40 15.30 11.24
N GLN A 205 -3.58 16.44 10.57
CA GLN A 205 -3.13 17.72 11.08
C GLN A 205 -3.89 18.15 12.33
N LEU A 206 -5.21 17.95 12.36
CA LEU A 206 -6.02 18.23 13.54
C LEU A 206 -5.60 17.37 14.74
N ILE A 207 -5.33 16.07 14.51
CA ILE A 207 -4.78 15.19 15.54
C ILE A 207 -3.39 15.66 16.00
N SER A 208 -2.55 16.15 15.08
CA SER A 208 -1.23 16.69 15.43
C SER A 208 -1.30 18.01 16.20
N LEU A 209 -2.31 18.86 15.97
CA LEU A 209 -2.47 20.13 16.70
C LEU A 209 -2.80 19.91 18.19
N ILE A 210 -3.34 18.75 18.55
CA ILE A 210 -3.58 18.35 19.95
C ILE A 210 -2.25 18.02 20.67
N ARG A 211 -1.15 17.80 19.93
CA ARG A 211 0.15 17.41 20.47
C ARG A 211 1.21 18.36 19.93
N GLU A 212 1.53 19.39 20.71
CA GLU A 212 2.59 20.38 20.39
C GLU A 212 3.84 19.71 19.84
N THR A 213 4.03 19.80 18.53
CA THR A 213 5.31 19.58 17.88
C THR A 213 5.52 20.73 16.93
N GLU A 214 6.09 21.81 17.46
CA GLU A 214 6.78 22.80 16.64
C GLU A 214 8.04 22.15 16.05
N VAL A 215 8.22 22.31 14.75
CA VAL A 215 9.57 22.35 14.18
C VAL A 215 9.63 23.61 13.33
N THR A 216 10.16 24.67 13.94
CA THR A 216 10.45 25.95 13.28
C THR A 216 11.90 25.99 12.79
N ALA A 217 12.03 26.31 11.50
CA ALA A 217 12.97 27.23 10.82
C ALA A 217 14.49 27.19 11.11
N PHE A 218 15.34 27.25 10.06
CA PHE A 218 15.88 28.49 9.46
C PHE A 218 16.93 28.19 8.36
N HIS A 219 17.04 29.11 7.39
CA HIS A 219 18.08 29.21 6.35
C HIS A 219 19.37 29.86 6.90
N PRO A 220 20.54 29.41 6.40
CA PRO A 220 21.50 30.32 5.77
C PRO A 220 21.99 29.82 4.39
N ILE A 221 22.70 30.69 3.67
CA ILE A 221 23.27 30.47 2.33
C ILE A 221 24.60 29.69 2.46
N ASP A 222 24.52 28.44 2.93
CA ASP A 222 25.64 27.49 2.98
C ASP A 222 25.22 26.15 2.36
N ILE A 223 26.17 25.28 2.02
CA ILE A 223 25.87 23.93 1.55
C ILE A 223 25.20 23.16 2.69
N ILE A 224 23.88 23.00 2.62
CA ILE A 224 23.09 22.28 3.62
C ILE A 224 23.14 20.77 3.31
N PRO A 225 23.87 19.95 4.09
CA PRO A 225 23.97 18.51 3.83
C PRO A 225 22.60 17.82 3.89
N GLY A 226 21.66 18.35 4.66
CA GLY A 226 20.27 17.86 4.73
C GLY A 226 19.53 17.92 3.39
N GLY A 227 19.76 18.95 2.57
CA GLY A 227 19.14 19.06 1.23
C GLY A 227 19.66 17.99 0.26
N TYR A 228 20.97 17.74 0.28
CA TYR A 228 21.58 16.68 -0.54
C TYR A 228 21.19 15.28 -0.06
N ALA A 229 21.10 15.06 1.26
CA ALA A 229 20.63 13.80 1.83
C ALA A 229 19.17 13.52 1.43
N LEU A 230 18.31 14.55 1.46
CA LEU A 230 16.93 14.45 0.97
C LEU A 230 16.91 14.06 -0.51
N VAL A 231 17.61 14.80 -1.37
CA VAL A 231 17.63 14.53 -2.82
C VAL A 231 18.16 13.13 -3.12
N GLY A 232 19.24 12.70 -2.47
CA GLY A 232 19.81 11.36 -2.63
C GLY A 232 18.86 10.25 -2.18
N GLY A 233 18.21 10.41 -1.02
CA GLY A 233 17.24 9.44 -0.52
C GLY A 233 16.01 9.31 -1.41
N VAL A 234 15.46 10.44 -1.87
CA VAL A 234 14.28 10.47 -2.75
C VAL A 234 14.63 9.93 -4.13
N ALA A 235 15.80 10.25 -4.67
CA ALA A 235 16.28 9.68 -5.94
C ALA A 235 16.46 8.16 -5.86
N PHE A 236 17.01 7.65 -4.75
CA PHE A 236 17.13 6.22 -4.51
C PHE A 236 15.75 5.53 -4.45
N VAL A 237 14.81 6.10 -3.68
CA VAL A 237 13.44 5.54 -3.61
C VAL A 237 12.77 5.58 -4.98
N GLY A 238 12.83 6.71 -5.69
CA GLY A 238 12.26 6.84 -7.03
C GLY A 238 12.87 5.87 -8.05
N SER A 239 14.16 5.56 -7.92
CA SER A 239 14.83 4.51 -8.70
C SER A 239 14.35 3.11 -8.32
N ALA A 240 14.21 2.80 -7.04
CA ALA A 240 13.75 1.49 -6.59
C ALA A 240 12.27 1.21 -6.95
N THR A 241 11.42 2.25 -6.95
CA THR A 241 9.98 2.11 -7.22
C THR A 241 9.59 2.49 -8.66
N HIS A 242 10.49 3.06 -9.45
CA HIS A 242 10.23 3.64 -10.78
C HIS A 242 9.12 4.71 -10.76
N THR A 243 9.21 5.65 -9.83
CA THR A 243 8.15 6.66 -9.60
C THR A 243 8.73 8.06 -9.46
N VAL A 244 8.12 9.01 -10.15
CA VAL A 244 8.49 10.43 -10.09
C VAL A 244 7.71 11.15 -8.98
N SER A 245 6.51 10.66 -8.67
CA SER A 245 5.64 11.16 -7.60
C SER A 245 6.32 11.26 -6.22
N VAL A 246 7.34 10.45 -5.95
CA VAL A 246 8.12 10.50 -4.69
C VAL A 246 8.82 11.86 -4.51
N ALA A 247 9.20 12.52 -5.61
CA ALA A 247 9.69 13.91 -5.55
C ALA A 247 8.61 14.87 -5.04
N VAL A 248 7.37 14.72 -5.50
CA VAL A 248 6.24 15.55 -5.05
C VAL A 248 5.90 15.27 -3.59
N ILE A 249 5.93 13.99 -3.17
CA ILE A 249 5.74 13.62 -1.76
C ILE A 249 6.79 14.29 -0.88
N ALA A 250 8.07 14.20 -1.25
CA ALA A 250 9.15 14.77 -0.47
C ALA A 250 9.10 16.31 -0.43
N MET A 251 8.69 16.95 -1.52
CA MET A 251 8.47 18.40 -1.56
C MET A 251 7.30 18.80 -0.65
N GLU A 252 6.16 18.11 -0.69
CA GLU A 252 5.02 18.40 0.20
C GLU A 252 5.36 18.14 1.67
N PHE A 253 6.06 17.05 1.97
CA PHE A 253 6.47 16.68 3.32
C PHE A 253 7.46 17.69 3.92
N THR A 254 8.37 18.24 3.12
CA THR A 254 9.35 19.23 3.57
C THR A 254 8.82 20.65 3.57
N GLY A 255 7.76 20.94 2.80
CA GLY A 255 7.17 22.27 2.68
C GLY A 255 8.08 23.30 2.00
N GLN A 256 9.19 22.86 1.38
CA GLN A 256 10.20 23.74 0.79
C GLN A 256 10.24 23.61 -0.73
N PHE A 257 9.60 24.57 -1.41
CA PHE A 257 9.55 24.60 -2.88
C PHE A 257 10.90 24.91 -3.54
N ILE A 258 11.88 25.44 -2.80
CA ILE A 258 13.21 25.76 -3.34
C ILE A 258 13.95 24.52 -3.88
N TYR A 259 13.66 23.34 -3.32
CA TYR A 259 14.28 22.08 -3.74
C TYR A 259 13.54 21.38 -4.88
N ILE A 260 12.44 21.93 -5.41
CA ILE A 260 11.59 21.20 -6.37
C ILE A 260 12.33 20.83 -7.67
N THR A 261 13.08 21.76 -8.25
CA THR A 261 13.81 21.56 -9.51
C THR A 261 14.91 20.51 -9.38
N PRO A 262 15.86 20.62 -8.43
CA PRO A 262 16.90 19.59 -8.28
C PRO A 262 16.33 18.23 -7.87
N LEU A 263 15.27 18.21 -7.07
CA LEU A 263 14.62 16.97 -6.62
C LEU A 263 13.97 16.20 -7.78
N ILE A 264 13.15 16.88 -8.60
CA ILE A 264 12.50 16.25 -9.75
C ILE A 264 13.55 15.78 -10.77
N LEU A 265 14.56 16.60 -11.07
CA LEU A 265 15.62 16.24 -12.01
C LEU A 265 16.38 14.99 -11.55
N ALA A 266 16.78 14.94 -10.28
CA ALA A 266 17.50 13.80 -9.72
C ALA A 266 16.66 12.52 -9.74
N VAL A 267 15.37 12.61 -9.36
CA VAL A 267 14.45 11.47 -9.36
C VAL A 267 14.17 10.98 -10.78
N LEU A 268 13.98 11.88 -11.75
CA LEU A 268 13.78 11.51 -13.15
C LEU A 268 14.99 10.77 -13.71
N LEU A 269 16.20 11.28 -13.48
CA LEU A 269 17.42 10.60 -13.93
C LEU A 269 17.60 9.24 -13.26
N ALA A 270 17.42 9.17 -11.94
CA ALA A 270 17.58 7.93 -11.19
C ALA A 270 16.52 6.88 -11.54
N SER A 271 15.26 7.30 -11.74
CA SER A 271 14.17 6.43 -12.20
C SER A 271 14.38 5.98 -13.64
N GLY A 272 14.86 6.86 -14.53
CA GLY A 272 15.20 6.52 -15.91
C GLY A 272 16.29 5.44 -15.96
N ILE A 273 17.38 5.62 -15.22
CA ILE A 273 18.47 4.63 -15.11
C ILE A 273 17.96 3.32 -14.47
N GLY A 274 17.21 3.42 -13.38
CA GLY A 274 16.64 2.26 -12.68
C GLY A 274 15.76 1.41 -13.60
N SER A 275 14.88 2.07 -14.37
CA SER A 275 13.97 1.42 -15.31
C SER A 275 14.67 0.76 -16.50
N ALA A 276 15.85 1.26 -16.88
CA ALA A 276 16.64 0.66 -17.94
C ALA A 276 17.38 -0.61 -17.48
N LEU A 277 17.77 -0.67 -16.21
CA LEU A 277 18.65 -1.74 -15.68
C LEU A 277 17.90 -2.83 -14.90
N SER A 278 16.80 -2.48 -14.24
CA SER A 278 16.12 -3.35 -13.28
C SER A 278 14.60 -3.29 -13.43
N VAL A 279 13.91 -4.25 -12.81
CA VAL A 279 12.46 -4.24 -12.65
C VAL A 279 12.14 -3.52 -11.34
N SER A 280 11.01 -2.81 -11.28
CA SER A 280 10.63 -2.09 -10.06
C SER A 280 10.46 -3.06 -8.88
N LEU A 281 10.77 -2.61 -7.66
CA LEU A 281 10.69 -3.43 -6.45
C LEU A 281 9.30 -4.08 -6.28
N TYR A 282 8.22 -3.34 -6.60
CA TYR A 282 6.86 -3.87 -6.52
C TYR A 282 6.58 -4.94 -7.55
N GLU A 283 7.08 -4.79 -8.78
CA GLU A 283 6.93 -5.81 -9.83
C GLU A 283 7.77 -7.05 -9.55
N SER A 284 8.97 -6.91 -9.00
CA SER A 284 9.77 -8.05 -8.54
C SER A 284 9.02 -8.89 -7.50
N ILE A 285 8.27 -8.25 -6.58
CA ILE A 285 7.44 -8.97 -5.61
C ILE A 285 6.25 -9.65 -6.29
N ILE A 286 5.61 -9.01 -7.27
CA ILE A 286 4.52 -9.63 -8.06
C ILE A 286 5.01 -10.90 -8.75
N ILE A 287 6.16 -10.84 -9.42
CA ILE A 287 6.78 -11.99 -10.10
C ILE A 287 7.13 -13.07 -9.09
N SER A 288 7.79 -12.71 -7.97
CA SER A 288 8.18 -13.66 -6.94
C SER A 288 7.00 -14.36 -6.27
N LYS A 289 5.83 -13.71 -6.21
CA LYS A 289 4.60 -14.29 -5.66
C LYS A 289 3.74 -15.02 -6.70
N GLY A 290 4.09 -14.96 -7.99
CA GLY A 290 3.31 -15.57 -9.06
C GLY A 290 1.91 -14.97 -9.20
N LEU A 291 1.75 -13.67 -8.92
CA LEU A 291 0.46 -13.00 -9.03
C LEU A 291 0.10 -12.73 -10.49
N THR A 292 -1.16 -12.94 -10.87
CA THR A 292 -1.67 -12.77 -12.22
C THR A 292 -1.75 -11.29 -12.62
N TYR A 293 -0.65 -10.72 -13.09
CA TYR A 293 -0.57 -9.32 -13.49
C TYR A 293 -0.24 -9.18 -14.98
N LEU A 294 -1.25 -8.83 -15.79
CA LEU A 294 -1.14 -8.74 -17.26
C LEU A 294 -0.16 -7.71 -17.86
N PRO A 295 0.35 -6.70 -17.13
CA PRO A 295 1.37 -5.78 -17.69
C PRO A 295 2.82 -6.28 -17.66
N LEU A 296 3.06 -7.54 -17.31
CA LEU A 296 4.41 -8.14 -17.27
C LEU A 296 4.97 -8.52 -18.64
N LEU A 297 4.16 -8.44 -19.69
CA LEU A 297 4.59 -8.73 -21.03
C LEU A 297 5.05 -7.42 -21.66
N ARG A 298 6.38 -7.22 -21.75
CA ARG A 298 6.91 -6.19 -22.64
C ARG A 298 6.28 -6.45 -24.01
N VAL A 299 5.77 -5.41 -24.67
CA VAL A 299 5.11 -5.53 -25.98
C VAL A 299 5.95 -6.38 -26.95
N ASN A 300 7.28 -6.26 -26.87
CA ASN A 300 8.26 -7.04 -27.63
C ASN A 300 8.21 -8.57 -27.42
N GLN A 301 7.69 -9.06 -26.30
CA GLN A 301 7.55 -10.51 -26.02
C GLN A 301 6.21 -11.08 -26.51
N LEU A 302 5.24 -10.23 -26.81
CA LEU A 302 3.93 -10.62 -27.36
C LEU A 302 3.88 -10.50 -28.89
N GLU A 303 4.94 -10.00 -29.52
CA GLU A 303 5.05 -9.98 -30.97
C GLU A 303 4.97 -11.42 -31.52
N GLY A 304 3.94 -11.68 -32.32
CA GLY A 304 3.68 -12.99 -32.93
C GLY A 304 2.61 -13.84 -32.25
N PHE A 305 2.15 -13.46 -31.04
CA PHE A 305 1.01 -14.11 -30.41
C PHE A 305 -0.30 -13.52 -30.94
N THR A 306 -1.21 -14.38 -31.36
CA THR A 306 -2.55 -14.02 -31.79
C THR A 306 -3.58 -14.39 -30.72
N ALA A 307 -4.77 -13.82 -30.78
CA ALA A 307 -5.87 -14.19 -29.88
C ALA A 307 -6.18 -15.70 -29.92
N ARG A 308 -5.92 -16.36 -31.06
CA ARG A 308 -6.08 -17.81 -31.24
C ARG A 308 -5.16 -18.62 -30.34
N ASP A 309 -3.96 -18.12 -30.05
CA ASP A 309 -2.94 -18.85 -29.28
C ASP A 309 -3.21 -18.80 -27.77
N VAL A 310 -4.06 -17.86 -27.33
CA VAL A 310 -4.38 -17.62 -25.92
C VAL A 310 -5.82 -18.01 -25.57
N MET A 311 -6.75 -17.94 -26.53
CA MET A 311 -8.16 -18.23 -26.26
C MET A 311 -8.37 -19.68 -25.81
N ASP A 312 -9.20 -19.87 -24.80
CA ASP A 312 -9.72 -21.19 -24.48
C ASP A 312 -10.69 -21.63 -25.58
N ALA A 313 -10.33 -22.69 -26.31
CA ALA A 313 -11.15 -23.25 -27.39
C ALA A 313 -12.30 -24.14 -26.86
N GLY A 314 -12.32 -24.46 -25.56
CA GLY A 314 -13.29 -25.33 -24.90
C GLY A 314 -14.55 -24.63 -24.38
N PHE A 315 -15.04 -23.58 -25.04
CA PHE A 315 -16.22 -22.85 -24.58
C PHE A 315 -17.54 -23.56 -24.97
N SER A 316 -18.53 -23.50 -24.07
CA SER A 316 -19.88 -24.01 -24.34
C SER A 316 -20.73 -22.95 -25.04
N LEU A 317 -21.20 -23.25 -26.25
CA LEU A 317 -22.12 -22.39 -27.01
C LEU A 317 -23.56 -22.62 -26.54
N ILE A 318 -24.27 -21.53 -26.23
CA ILE A 318 -25.69 -21.54 -25.89
C ILE A 318 -26.42 -20.75 -26.98
N PRO A 319 -26.98 -21.43 -28.00
CA PRO A 319 -27.75 -20.76 -29.05
C PRO A 319 -29.10 -20.25 -28.52
N LEU A 320 -29.69 -19.25 -29.20
CA LEU A 320 -30.90 -18.54 -28.74
C LEU A 320 -32.15 -19.42 -28.64
N ASP A 321 -32.15 -20.58 -29.30
CA ASP A 321 -33.21 -21.59 -29.34
C ASP A 321 -33.07 -22.68 -28.26
N THR A 322 -32.09 -22.55 -27.34
CA THR A 322 -31.83 -23.55 -26.30
C THR A 322 -33.00 -23.69 -25.33
N SER A 323 -33.48 -24.92 -25.15
CA SER A 323 -34.53 -25.22 -24.17
C SER A 323 -34.03 -25.07 -22.72
N SER A 324 -34.95 -24.79 -21.78
CA SER A 324 -34.61 -24.62 -20.36
C SER A 324 -33.90 -25.84 -19.73
N LEU A 325 -34.23 -27.05 -20.17
CA LEU A 325 -33.58 -28.29 -19.72
C LEU A 325 -32.14 -28.42 -20.22
N GLN A 326 -31.89 -28.06 -21.49
CA GLN A 326 -30.54 -28.04 -22.05
C GLN A 326 -29.67 -26.98 -21.37
N LEU A 327 -30.22 -25.80 -21.12
CA LEU A 327 -29.54 -24.74 -20.38
C LEU A 327 -29.11 -25.21 -18.98
N GLN A 328 -29.99 -25.91 -18.27
CA GLN A 328 -29.72 -26.44 -16.94
C GLN A 328 -28.61 -27.51 -16.98
N SER A 329 -28.62 -28.40 -17.98
CA SER A 329 -27.56 -29.38 -18.17
C SER A 329 -26.18 -28.75 -18.46
N VAL A 330 -26.14 -27.64 -19.19
CA VAL A 330 -24.90 -26.90 -19.48
C VAL A 330 -24.40 -26.21 -18.23
N LEU A 331 -25.29 -25.57 -17.46
CA LEU A 331 -24.95 -24.94 -16.17
C LEU A 331 -24.41 -25.95 -15.15
N ASP A 332 -25.01 -27.14 -15.06
CA ASP A 332 -24.55 -28.17 -14.13
C ASP A 332 -23.19 -28.79 -14.53
N ARG A 333 -22.88 -28.84 -15.83
CA ARG A 333 -21.56 -29.25 -16.35
C ARG A 333 -20.48 -28.19 -16.17
N THR A 334 -20.84 -26.91 -16.28
CA THR A 334 -19.89 -25.78 -16.28
C THR A 334 -19.75 -25.10 -14.92
N ARG A 335 -20.57 -25.46 -13.93
CA ARG A 335 -20.43 -24.99 -12.54
C ARG A 335 -19.06 -25.40 -12.00
N PRO A 336 -18.15 -24.45 -11.70
CA PRO A 336 -16.91 -24.79 -11.02
C PRO A 336 -17.25 -25.36 -9.64
N PRO A 337 -16.48 -26.34 -9.13
CA PRO A 337 -16.71 -26.86 -7.78
C PRO A 337 -16.66 -25.71 -6.78
N THR A 338 -17.45 -25.78 -5.72
CA THR A 338 -17.61 -24.72 -4.69
C THR A 338 -16.29 -24.27 -4.04
N HIS A 339 -15.20 -25.02 -4.22
CA HIS A 339 -13.84 -24.73 -3.76
C HIS A 339 -12.80 -24.53 -4.89
N PHE A 340 -13.21 -24.21 -6.13
CA PHE A 340 -12.27 -24.00 -7.23
C PHE A 340 -11.44 -22.73 -7.02
N ARG A 341 -10.13 -22.89 -6.78
CA ARG A 341 -9.16 -21.80 -6.76
C ARG A 341 -8.61 -21.57 -8.15
N TRP A 342 -8.88 -20.41 -8.74
CA TRP A 342 -8.34 -19.99 -10.04
C TRP A 342 -6.81 -19.99 -10.09
N SER A 343 -6.13 -19.97 -8.93
CA SER A 343 -4.68 -20.12 -8.82
C SER A 343 -4.12 -21.48 -9.25
N SER A 344 -4.95 -22.52 -9.42
CA SER A 344 -4.49 -23.86 -9.84
C SER A 344 -4.36 -24.02 -11.36
N LEU A 345 -4.98 -23.15 -12.16
CA LEU A 345 -4.91 -23.17 -13.62
C LEU A 345 -3.59 -22.60 -14.17
N TRP A 346 -2.84 -21.89 -13.34
CA TRP A 346 -1.67 -21.09 -13.76
C TRP A 346 -0.40 -21.49 -13.02
N ARG A 347 -0.24 -22.79 -12.70
CA ARG A 347 1.08 -23.32 -12.36
C ARG A 347 1.83 -23.63 -13.68
N PRO A 348 3.09 -23.19 -13.82
CA PRO A 348 3.88 -23.44 -15.01
C PRO A 348 4.08 -24.93 -15.28
#